data_AF-A0A538G6D2-F1
#
_entry.id   AF-A0A538G6D2-F1
#
_cell.length_a   1.000
_cell.length_b   1.000
_cell.length_c   1.000
_cell.angle_alpha   90.00
_cell.angle_beta   90.00
_cell.angle_gamma   90.00
#
_symmetry.space_group_name_H-M   'P 1'
#
loop_
_entity.id
_entity.type
_entity.pdbx_description
1 polymer ?
#
loop_
_entity_poly.entity_id
_entity_poly.type
_entity_poly.pdbx_seq_one_letter_code
_entity_poly.pdbx_strand_id
1 'polypeptide(L)'
;MARTCDARSAVRARRRPSPGGDARPRHGSPAAPGRRAGDRTGRARAPSRRRGAGGRARARATTPACARRSCVRDHGAARPPPALGAVRPCSSFVRRGRLRPACSHRGRRSPRARRLGGSARAVKIRRSPWLAVGVFVAAVVVVNLGLRALDEHTHSPGGPASSSFATAPDGAAGYAELLRRFDRPVVELRDPLDTALLDPRSTLVVLDPGPTLTGDDGRALRSFVESGGRAVVGGDPSGWLGNVVVPPPGWRPDASPAARAVAIPNAGPVRTAGEGAWVEPRGRALVVAGDRPVVVEQKLGTGTIVLVADASPLQNRLLGHADNAALALALAGDRPVVFAESVHGYGPASGLGAIPTRWWWAFAVLALAAVVLALSRGRRLGPPEVPWRELPPARVEFAEALALQLTKARPREDGVRTARRIARVRLERALRLPPGAGDTALRERASARQLDSASVEAVLGDGVGETDLLAVGRALVATEREEAVV
;
A
#
# COMPACT_ATOMS: atom_id res chain seq x y z
N MET A 1 1.65 1.30 60.09
CA MET A 1 1.54 2.76 59.82
C MET A 1 2.15 3.07 58.47
N ALA A 2 1.66 4.09 57.76
CA ALA A 2 1.97 4.33 56.35
C ALA A 2 2.86 5.56 56.12
N ARG A 3 3.74 5.43 55.12
CA ARG A 3 4.00 6.36 54.01
C ARG A 3 4.12 7.89 54.23
N THR A 4 5.31 8.40 53.89
CA THR A 4 5.63 9.50 52.93
C THR A 4 5.22 10.98 53.15
N CYS A 5 6.24 11.82 52.88
CA CYS A 5 6.23 13.12 52.15
C CYS A 5 5.98 14.46 52.86
N ASP A 6 6.70 15.47 52.33
CA ASP A 6 6.46 16.93 52.31
C ASP A 6 6.49 17.70 53.66
N ALA A 7 6.76 19.02 53.70
CA ALA A 7 7.43 19.95 52.76
C ALA A 7 7.69 21.32 53.44
N ARG A 8 8.70 22.08 52.93
CA ARG A 8 8.85 23.57 52.89
C ARG A 8 8.51 24.46 54.12
N SER A 9 9.38 25.47 54.34
CA SER A 9 9.05 26.93 54.47
C SER A 9 9.59 27.66 55.72
N ALA A 10 10.56 28.56 55.54
CA ALA A 10 10.77 29.82 56.29
C ALA A 10 12.01 30.56 55.71
N VAL A 11 12.23 31.87 55.78
CA VAL A 11 11.47 33.11 55.46
C VAL A 11 12.41 34.29 55.86
N ARG A 12 12.75 35.14 54.89
CA ARG A 12 13.17 36.58 54.98
C ARG A 12 14.26 37.07 55.99
N ALA A 13 15.30 37.70 55.44
CA ALA A 13 15.75 39.08 55.76
C ALA A 13 16.69 39.62 54.65
N ARG A 14 16.24 40.49 53.73
CA ARG A 14 16.39 41.97 53.71
C ARG A 14 17.76 42.54 54.12
N ARG A 15 18.51 43.08 53.15
CA ARG A 15 19.10 44.45 53.15
C ARG A 15 19.57 44.85 51.73
N ARG A 16 19.35 46.12 51.35
CA ARG A 16 20.05 46.84 50.25
C ARG A 16 21.10 47.78 50.88
N PRO A 17 22.06 48.35 50.13
CA PRO A 17 21.79 49.59 49.38
C PRO A 17 22.28 49.58 47.90
N SER A 18 21.78 50.56 47.15
CA SER A 18 22.28 51.06 45.84
C SER A 18 23.02 52.40 46.10
N PRO A 19 23.50 53.22 45.13
CA PRO A 19 23.33 53.17 43.66
C PRO A 19 24.58 53.58 42.82
N GLY A 20 24.42 53.66 41.49
CA GLY A 20 25.26 54.49 40.60
C GLY A 20 25.40 53.98 39.16
N GLY A 21 25.22 54.87 38.16
CA GLY A 21 25.77 54.69 36.81
C GLY A 21 24.75 54.51 35.67
N ASP A 22 24.41 55.62 35.00
CA ASP A 22 23.60 55.67 33.77
C ASP A 22 24.24 54.99 32.55
N ALA A 23 23.41 54.47 31.62
CA ALA A 23 23.48 54.78 30.19
C ALA A 23 22.34 54.13 29.36
N ARG A 24 21.52 54.96 28.68
CA ARG A 24 20.85 54.64 27.41
C ARG A 24 21.53 55.48 26.32
N PRO A 25 21.83 54.96 25.12
CA PRO A 25 20.93 55.08 23.94
C PRO A 25 21.04 53.85 22.98
N ARG A 26 20.33 53.68 21.85
CA ARG A 26 19.04 54.14 21.26
C ARG A 26 18.66 53.12 20.15
N HIS A 27 17.49 53.29 19.48
CA HIS A 27 17.19 52.60 18.22
C HIS A 27 18.09 53.06 17.06
N GLY A 28 18.32 52.19 16.06
CA GLY A 28 19.02 52.54 14.83
C GLY A 28 19.08 51.43 13.77
N SER A 29 18.02 51.29 12.97
CA SER A 29 18.09 50.79 11.58
C SER A 29 17.49 51.90 10.72
N PRO A 30 18.06 52.23 9.54
CA PRO A 30 17.85 51.39 8.36
C PRO A 30 18.97 51.42 7.29
N ALA A 31 18.64 50.82 6.13
CA ALA A 31 19.12 51.11 4.77
C ALA A 31 20.25 50.24 4.17
N ALA A 32 19.88 49.54 3.09
CA ALA A 32 20.78 49.17 1.99
C ALA A 32 21.07 50.39 1.10
N PRO A 33 22.09 50.34 0.24
CA PRO A 33 21.78 50.29 -1.20
C PRO A 33 22.77 49.43 -2.02
N GLY A 34 22.49 49.20 -3.31
CA GLY A 34 23.54 48.73 -4.23
C GLY A 34 23.14 47.88 -5.45
N ARG A 35 22.13 48.29 -6.25
CA ARG A 35 22.03 47.75 -7.62
C ARG A 35 23.17 48.33 -8.48
N ARG A 36 23.88 47.50 -9.23
CA ARG A 36 24.52 47.91 -10.49
C ARG A 36 24.21 46.91 -11.60
N ALA A 37 23.65 47.43 -12.68
CA ALA A 37 23.59 46.74 -13.96
C ALA A 37 24.92 46.91 -14.69
N GLY A 38 25.30 45.90 -15.47
CA GLY A 38 26.48 45.90 -16.33
C GLY A 38 26.20 44.96 -17.50
N ASP A 39 25.65 45.52 -18.56
CA ASP A 39 25.17 44.78 -19.73
C ASP A 39 26.23 44.74 -20.85
N ARG A 40 26.05 43.80 -21.78
CA ARG A 40 26.56 43.72 -23.18
C ARG A 40 27.59 42.64 -23.55
N THR A 41 27.29 42.10 -24.73
CA THR A 41 28.08 41.19 -25.60
C THR A 41 28.28 39.76 -25.07
N GLY A 42 27.91 38.68 -25.77
CA GLY A 42 27.22 38.58 -27.06
C GLY A 42 27.97 37.70 -28.05
N ARG A 43 27.64 36.41 -28.09
CA ARG A 43 27.85 35.54 -29.25
C ARG A 43 26.85 34.39 -29.21
N ALA A 44 26.28 34.07 -30.36
CA ALA A 44 25.24 33.06 -30.52
C ALA A 44 25.55 32.14 -31.70
N ARG A 45 24.90 30.96 -31.69
CA ARG A 45 24.73 30.00 -32.80
C ARG A 45 25.98 29.22 -33.25
N ALA A 46 25.91 27.89 -33.10
CA ALA A 46 25.69 27.01 -34.24
C ALA A 46 25.01 25.69 -33.80
N PRO A 47 24.04 25.13 -34.55
CA PRO A 47 23.38 23.86 -34.23
C PRO A 47 23.89 22.69 -35.09
N SER A 48 23.95 21.48 -34.53
CA SER A 48 24.24 20.26 -35.29
C SER A 48 22.97 19.69 -35.95
N ARG A 49 22.99 19.50 -37.28
CA ARG A 49 21.92 18.85 -38.06
C ARG A 49 22.33 17.45 -38.52
N ARG A 50 21.43 16.49 -38.26
CA ARG A 50 21.14 15.21 -38.95
C ARG A 50 21.99 14.79 -40.16
N ARG A 51 22.38 13.51 -40.15
CA ARG A 51 22.27 12.42 -41.19
C ARG A 51 23.50 11.49 -41.04
N GLY A 52 23.39 10.17 -41.12
CA GLY A 52 22.20 9.31 -41.24
C GLY A 52 22.56 7.81 -41.27
N ALA A 53 21.54 6.99 -41.51
CA ALA A 53 21.58 5.65 -42.13
C ALA A 53 22.44 4.52 -41.47
N GLY A 54 21.74 3.50 -40.99
CA GLY A 54 22.35 2.26 -40.45
C GLY A 54 21.29 1.24 -40.04
N GLY A 55 20.44 0.84 -40.98
CA GLY A 55 19.35 -0.10 -40.70
C GLY A 55 19.82 -1.56 -40.63
N ARG A 56 19.27 -2.32 -39.68
CA ARG A 56 19.12 -3.79 -39.78
C ARG A 56 17.95 -4.24 -38.91
N ALA A 57 16.85 -4.61 -39.56
CA ALA A 57 15.70 -5.21 -38.89
C ALA A 57 16.05 -6.63 -38.42
N ARG A 58 15.60 -7.01 -37.23
CA ARG A 58 15.38 -8.41 -36.85
C ARG A 58 13.98 -8.56 -36.27
N ALA A 59 13.32 -9.64 -36.68
CA ALA A 59 11.88 -9.82 -36.54
C ALA A 59 11.45 -10.01 -35.08
N ARG A 60 10.24 -9.53 -34.74
CA ARG A 60 9.53 -9.95 -33.54
C ARG A 60 9.03 -11.37 -33.74
N ALA A 61 9.41 -12.28 -32.84
CA ALA A 61 8.85 -13.62 -32.78
C ALA A 61 7.34 -13.56 -32.47
N THR A 62 6.56 -14.29 -33.25
CA THR A 62 5.13 -14.51 -33.08
C THR A 62 4.88 -15.63 -32.07
N THR A 63 3.97 -15.41 -31.13
CA THR A 63 3.44 -16.47 -30.26
C THR A 63 2.33 -17.24 -30.98
N PRO A 64 2.32 -18.59 -30.93
CA PRO A 64 1.24 -19.38 -31.53
C PRO A 64 0.03 -19.45 -30.59
N ALA A 65 -1.15 -19.07 -31.09
CA ALA A 65 -2.41 -19.25 -30.38
C ALA A 65 -3.01 -20.63 -30.69
N CYS A 66 -3.41 -21.37 -29.64
CA CYS A 66 -3.96 -22.72 -29.78
C CYS A 66 -5.28 -22.76 -30.56
N ALA A 67 -5.47 -23.86 -31.29
CA ALA A 67 -6.59 -24.08 -32.19
C ALA A 67 -7.96 -24.08 -31.49
N ARG A 68 -8.97 -23.46 -32.12
CA ARG A 68 -10.39 -23.76 -31.90
C ARG A 68 -10.93 -24.54 -33.09
N ARG A 69 -11.69 -25.59 -32.78
CA ARG A 69 -12.19 -26.57 -33.75
C ARG A 69 -13.37 -26.02 -34.57
N SER A 70 -13.26 -26.21 -35.89
CA SER A 70 -14.34 -26.52 -36.85
C SER A 70 -15.77 -26.09 -36.51
N CYS A 71 -16.26 -25.05 -37.21
CA CYS A 71 -17.66 -25.00 -37.63
C CYS A 71 -17.81 -25.75 -38.98
N VAL A 72 -18.94 -26.42 -39.17
CA VAL A 72 -19.26 -27.23 -40.36
C VAL A 72 -19.80 -26.34 -41.48
N ARG A 73 -19.63 -26.79 -42.73
CA ARG A 73 -20.03 -26.10 -43.96
C ARG A 73 -21.55 -25.90 -44.05
N ASP A 74 -21.98 -24.69 -44.42
CA ASP A 74 -23.28 -24.48 -45.06
C ASP A 74 -23.16 -24.67 -46.59
N HIS A 75 -24.21 -25.22 -47.20
CA HIS A 75 -24.23 -25.58 -48.61
C HIS A 75 -24.47 -24.37 -49.54
N GLY A 76 -23.95 -24.48 -50.78
CA GLY A 76 -23.93 -23.39 -51.75
C GLY A 76 -25.31 -22.99 -52.29
N ALA A 77 -25.46 -21.69 -52.54
CA ALA A 77 -26.65 -21.12 -53.18
C ALA A 77 -26.65 -21.36 -54.69
N ALA A 78 -27.74 -21.93 -55.22
CA ALA A 78 -28.06 -21.91 -56.65
C ALA A 78 -28.96 -20.70 -56.98
N ARG A 79 -28.77 -20.10 -58.16
CA ARG A 79 -29.61 -19.01 -58.68
C ARG A 79 -30.82 -19.54 -59.49
N PRO A 80 -31.92 -18.77 -59.62
CA PRO A 80 -33.20 -19.28 -60.09
C PRO A 80 -33.45 -19.07 -61.60
N PRO A 81 -34.40 -19.81 -62.20
CA PRO A 81 -35.08 -19.42 -63.43
C PRO A 81 -36.30 -18.51 -63.15
N PRO A 82 -36.74 -17.66 -64.10
CA PRO A 82 -37.80 -16.68 -63.88
C PRO A 82 -39.21 -17.12 -64.33
N ALA A 83 -40.20 -16.41 -63.78
CA ALA A 83 -41.54 -16.14 -64.31
C ALA A 83 -42.48 -17.32 -64.67
N LEU A 84 -43.58 -17.41 -63.92
CA LEU A 84 -44.96 -17.29 -64.41
C LEU A 84 -45.87 -17.11 -63.17
N GLY A 85 -46.65 -16.04 -63.11
CA GLY A 85 -48.11 -16.19 -63.16
C GLY A 85 -48.74 -15.66 -61.86
N ALA A 86 -49.81 -14.88 -61.95
CA ALA A 86 -50.40 -14.20 -60.79
C ALA A 86 -51.24 -15.14 -59.91
N VAL A 87 -51.22 -14.93 -58.59
CA VAL A 87 -52.35 -14.98 -57.65
C VAL A 87 -51.88 -14.45 -56.28
N ARG A 88 -52.63 -13.52 -55.68
CA ARG A 88 -52.46 -13.12 -54.26
C ARG A 88 -53.36 -13.97 -53.38
N PRO A 89 -52.83 -14.48 -52.25
CA PRO A 89 -53.63 -14.54 -51.03
C PRO A 89 -52.94 -13.83 -49.86
N CYS A 90 -53.69 -12.99 -49.15
CA CYS A 90 -53.26 -12.45 -47.86
C CYS A 90 -53.39 -13.53 -46.78
N SER A 91 -52.32 -13.81 -46.02
CA SER A 91 -52.47 -14.35 -44.66
C SER A 91 -51.29 -14.00 -43.76
N SER A 92 -51.61 -13.52 -42.56
CA SER A 92 -50.65 -13.07 -41.55
C SER A 92 -50.14 -14.24 -40.71
N PHE A 93 -48.97 -14.79 -41.05
CA PHE A 93 -48.32 -15.80 -40.20
C PHE A 93 -47.44 -15.15 -39.11
N VAL A 94 -47.99 -15.09 -37.90
CA VAL A 94 -47.26 -14.72 -36.68
C VAL A 94 -46.17 -15.75 -36.40
N ARG A 95 -44.90 -15.33 -36.40
CA ARG A 95 -43.76 -16.19 -36.07
C ARG A 95 -43.82 -16.64 -34.60
N ARG A 96 -44.25 -17.88 -34.35
CA ARG A 96 -43.96 -18.57 -33.09
C ARG A 96 -42.47 -18.89 -33.02
N GLY A 97 -41.73 -18.17 -32.17
CA GLY A 97 -40.32 -18.44 -31.90
C GLY A 97 -39.94 -17.98 -30.50
N ARG A 98 -39.23 -18.85 -29.76
CA ARG A 98 -38.71 -18.67 -28.38
C ARG A 98 -39.72 -18.87 -27.24
N LEU A 99 -40.15 -20.12 -27.06
CA LEU A 99 -40.34 -20.66 -25.71
C LEU A 99 -39.08 -21.44 -25.34
N ARG A 100 -38.36 -21.01 -24.30
CA ARG A 100 -37.31 -21.82 -23.66
C ARG A 100 -37.99 -22.77 -22.66
N PRO A 101 -37.60 -24.05 -22.58
CA PRO A 101 -38.12 -24.94 -21.54
C PRO A 101 -37.65 -24.47 -20.16
N ALA A 102 -38.56 -24.44 -19.19
CA ALA A 102 -38.22 -24.15 -17.79
C ALA A 102 -37.65 -25.41 -17.12
N CYS A 103 -36.51 -25.27 -16.44
CA CYS A 103 -35.88 -26.38 -15.72
C CYS A 103 -36.72 -26.78 -14.50
N SER A 104 -37.16 -28.03 -14.44
CA SER A 104 -37.93 -28.59 -13.33
C SER A 104 -37.05 -28.88 -12.12
N HIS A 105 -36.91 -27.94 -11.19
CA HIS A 105 -36.23 -28.21 -9.92
C HIS A 105 -37.20 -28.83 -8.90
N ARG A 106 -37.12 -30.15 -8.69
CA ARG A 106 -37.78 -30.80 -7.55
C ARG A 106 -37.17 -30.27 -6.26
N GLY A 107 -37.98 -29.65 -5.41
CA GLY A 107 -37.61 -29.19 -4.07
C GLY A 107 -38.65 -29.63 -3.05
N ARG A 108 -38.32 -30.59 -2.19
CA ARG A 108 -39.20 -31.04 -1.10
C ARG A 108 -39.46 -29.87 -0.14
N ARG A 109 -40.72 -29.52 0.09
CA ARG A 109 -41.12 -28.59 1.15
C ARG A 109 -41.45 -29.36 2.43
N SER A 110 -40.71 -29.07 3.51
CA SER A 110 -41.14 -29.31 4.88
C SER A 110 -41.53 -27.98 5.53
N PRO A 111 -42.63 -27.90 6.30
CA PRO A 111 -43.05 -26.65 6.91
C PRO A 111 -42.24 -26.39 8.19
N ARG A 112 -41.53 -25.25 8.24
CA ARG A 112 -41.02 -24.70 9.51
C ARG A 112 -41.86 -23.48 9.92
N ALA A 113 -42.12 -23.39 11.22
CA ALA A 113 -43.04 -22.43 11.81
C ALA A 113 -42.61 -20.97 11.59
N ARG A 114 -43.60 -20.08 11.41
CA ARG A 114 -43.39 -18.63 11.38
C ARG A 114 -43.04 -18.16 12.80
N ARG A 115 -41.89 -17.52 12.98
CA ARG A 115 -41.68 -16.58 14.10
C ARG A 115 -41.85 -15.16 13.57
N LEU A 116 -42.72 -14.40 14.21
CA LEU A 116 -42.83 -12.95 14.02
C LEU A 116 -41.60 -12.30 14.67
N GLY A 117 -40.62 -11.92 13.85
CA GLY A 117 -39.44 -11.16 14.29
C GLY A 117 -39.64 -9.68 14.03
N GLY A 118 -39.51 -8.85 15.07
CA GLY A 118 -39.76 -7.40 15.02
C GLY A 118 -38.81 -6.65 14.07
N SER A 119 -39.30 -5.55 13.51
CA SER A 119 -38.57 -4.70 12.56
C SER A 119 -37.52 -3.83 13.25
N ALA A 120 -36.30 -4.35 13.41
CA ALA A 120 -35.15 -3.53 13.72
C ALA A 120 -34.81 -2.63 12.52
N ARG A 121 -35.13 -1.32 12.60
CA ARG A 121 -34.69 -0.32 11.62
C ARG A 121 -33.17 -0.17 11.68
N ALA A 122 -32.46 -0.90 10.81
CA ALA A 122 -31.02 -0.77 10.67
C ALA A 122 -30.64 0.61 10.10
N VAL A 123 -30.11 1.49 10.96
CA VAL A 123 -29.56 2.79 10.55
C VAL A 123 -28.37 2.54 9.64
N LYS A 124 -28.52 2.89 8.35
CA LYS A 124 -27.46 2.80 7.34
C LYS A 124 -26.41 3.89 7.58
N ILE A 125 -25.49 3.68 8.53
CA ILE A 125 -24.33 4.55 8.73
C ILE A 125 -23.40 4.39 7.51
N ARG A 126 -23.61 5.25 6.51
CA ARG A 126 -22.84 5.33 5.27
C ARG A 126 -21.47 5.93 5.56
N ARG A 127 -20.58 5.16 6.20
CA ARG A 127 -19.19 5.56 6.44
C ARG A 127 -18.52 5.87 5.09
N SER A 128 -18.10 7.12 4.93
CA SER A 128 -17.57 7.62 3.67
C SER A 128 -16.26 6.89 3.29
N PRO A 129 -16.09 6.40 2.04
CA PRO A 129 -14.86 5.75 1.61
C PRO A 129 -13.66 6.71 1.66
N TRP A 130 -13.91 8.02 1.59
CA TRP A 130 -12.91 9.07 1.76
C TRP A 130 -12.17 9.02 3.10
N LEU A 131 -12.78 8.48 4.15
CA LEU A 131 -12.11 8.37 5.46
C LEU A 131 -11.04 7.28 5.45
N ALA A 132 -11.24 6.19 4.69
CA ALA A 132 -10.21 5.18 4.47
C ALA A 132 -9.08 5.68 3.56
N VAL A 133 -9.42 6.46 2.52
CA VAL A 133 -8.42 7.12 1.64
C VAL A 133 -7.60 8.14 2.44
N GLY A 134 -8.24 8.95 3.28
CA GLY A 134 -7.55 9.93 4.14
C GLY A 134 -6.58 9.28 5.12
N VAL A 135 -6.98 8.18 5.77
CA VAL A 135 -6.09 7.41 6.65
C VAL A 135 -4.91 6.81 5.89
N PHE A 136 -5.13 6.28 4.67
CA PHE A 136 -4.04 5.75 3.84
C PHE A 136 -3.05 6.84 3.42
N VAL A 137 -3.53 8.00 2.95
CA VAL A 137 -2.66 9.14 2.58
C VAL A 137 -1.91 9.67 3.79
N ALA A 138 -2.57 9.82 4.94
CA ALA A 138 -1.91 10.23 6.18
C ALA A 138 -0.83 9.24 6.63
N ALA A 139 -1.09 7.93 6.53
CA ALA A 139 -0.08 6.90 6.83
C ALA A 139 1.12 6.98 5.87
N VAL A 140 0.89 7.14 4.56
CA VAL A 140 1.98 7.32 3.58
C VAL A 140 2.80 8.57 3.86
N VAL A 141 2.15 9.69 4.24
CA VAL A 141 2.85 10.94 4.59
C VAL A 141 3.66 10.78 5.88
N VAL A 142 3.10 10.18 6.93
CA VAL A 142 3.81 9.91 8.20
C VAL A 142 5.00 8.98 7.98
N VAL A 143 4.85 7.94 7.16
CA VAL A 143 5.97 7.04 6.77
C VAL A 143 7.03 7.81 5.99
N ASN A 144 6.66 8.68 5.03
CA ASN A 144 7.63 9.50 4.30
C ASN A 144 8.37 10.50 5.21
N LEU A 145 7.68 11.08 6.20
CA LEU A 145 8.28 11.99 7.17
C LEU A 145 9.23 11.25 8.12
N GLY A 146 8.84 10.05 8.58
CA GLY A 146 9.69 9.17 9.38
C GLY A 146 10.93 8.69 8.62
N LEU A 147 10.81 8.38 7.32
CA LEU A 147 11.96 8.05 6.47
C LEU A 147 12.95 9.22 6.40
N ARG A 148 12.48 10.46 6.18
CA ARG A 148 13.36 11.65 6.17
C ARG A 148 14.08 11.88 7.49
N ALA A 149 13.37 11.73 8.63
CA ALA A 149 13.97 11.89 9.95
C ALA A 149 15.02 10.80 10.27
N LEU A 150 14.85 9.58 9.72
CA LEU A 150 15.82 8.49 9.83
C LEU A 150 17.02 8.68 8.88
N ASP A 151 16.79 9.20 7.66
CA ASP A 151 17.86 9.51 6.72
C ASP A 151 18.79 10.60 7.29
N GLU A 152 18.23 11.65 7.91
CA GLU A 152 19.00 12.70 8.61
C GLU A 152 19.82 12.19 9.80
N HIS A 153 19.46 11.05 10.41
CA HIS A 153 20.14 10.48 11.58
C HIS A 153 21.11 9.34 11.29
N THR A 154 21.09 8.74 10.09
CA THR A 154 21.83 7.49 9.85
C THR A 154 22.87 7.54 8.74
N HIS A 155 22.74 8.41 7.73
CA HIS A 155 23.68 8.43 6.62
C HIS A 155 23.93 9.85 6.09
N SER A 156 25.04 10.46 6.52
CA SER A 156 25.64 11.55 5.75
C SER A 156 25.95 11.05 4.33
N PRO A 157 25.67 11.84 3.26
CA PRO A 157 25.87 11.41 1.87
C PRO A 157 27.34 11.16 1.48
N GLY A 158 28.28 11.30 2.42
CA GLY A 158 29.70 11.03 2.29
C GLY A 158 30.17 9.60 2.53
N GLY A 159 29.31 8.75 3.13
CA GLY A 159 29.71 7.45 3.67
C GLY A 159 30.09 7.51 5.16
N PRO A 160 30.53 6.39 5.77
CA PRO A 160 30.98 6.33 7.16
C PRO A 160 32.26 7.14 7.41
N ALA A 161 32.40 7.68 8.62
CA ALA A 161 33.63 8.35 9.04
C ALA A 161 34.84 7.40 8.95
N SER A 162 35.98 7.96 8.55
CA SER A 162 37.27 7.27 8.38
C SER A 162 37.32 6.04 7.46
N SER A 163 36.26 5.76 6.67
CA SER A 163 36.32 4.76 5.59
C SER A 163 37.19 5.24 4.42
N SER A 164 37.96 4.34 3.82
CA SER A 164 38.73 4.60 2.59
C SER A 164 37.88 4.78 1.33
N PHE A 165 36.59 4.43 1.38
CA PHE A 165 35.63 4.77 0.31
C PHE A 165 35.00 6.16 0.49
N ALA A 166 35.08 6.75 1.68
CA ALA A 166 34.42 8.01 1.99
C ALA A 166 35.25 9.23 1.54
N THR A 167 34.70 10.02 0.61
CA THR A 167 35.31 11.26 0.07
C THR A 167 34.86 12.53 0.80
N ALA A 168 33.98 12.41 1.80
CA ALA A 168 33.58 13.53 2.65
C ALA A 168 34.71 13.96 3.61
N PRO A 169 34.62 15.14 4.24
CA PRO A 169 35.71 15.68 5.07
C PRO A 169 36.15 14.74 6.21
N ASP A 170 35.22 13.97 6.77
CA ASP A 170 35.41 12.97 7.83
C ASP A 170 35.86 11.59 7.33
N GLY A 171 35.86 11.34 6.01
CA GLY A 171 36.34 10.09 5.41
C GLY A 171 37.87 9.99 5.27
N ALA A 172 38.38 8.83 4.87
CA ALA A 172 39.81 8.53 4.72
C ALA A 172 40.24 8.19 3.27
N ALA A 173 39.40 8.42 2.26
CA ALA A 173 39.75 8.13 0.85
C ALA A 173 41.04 8.83 0.38
N GLY A 174 41.31 10.06 0.85
CA GLY A 174 42.55 10.78 0.58
C GLY A 174 43.78 10.12 1.20
N TYR A 175 43.65 9.40 2.32
CA TYR A 175 44.75 8.66 2.93
C TYR A 175 45.05 7.38 2.14
N ALA A 176 44.03 6.63 1.72
CA ALA A 176 44.21 5.50 0.82
C ALA A 176 44.84 5.92 -0.52
N GLU A 177 44.43 7.06 -1.09
CA GLU A 177 45.03 7.59 -2.32
C GLU A 177 46.46 8.11 -2.12
N LEU A 178 46.75 8.75 -0.98
CA LEU A 178 48.11 9.14 -0.61
C LEU A 178 49.04 7.91 -0.55
N LEU A 179 48.57 6.81 0.05
CA LEU A 179 49.35 5.58 0.15
C LEU A 179 49.64 4.96 -1.23
N ARG A 180 48.63 4.87 -2.11
CA ARG A 180 48.82 4.41 -3.50
C ARG A 180 49.83 5.26 -4.26
N ARG A 181 49.77 6.59 -4.09
CA ARG A 181 50.67 7.54 -4.76
C ARG A 181 52.12 7.47 -4.30
N PHE A 182 52.38 6.91 -3.11
CA PHE A 182 53.71 6.68 -2.55
C PHE A 182 54.06 5.17 -2.53
N ASP A 183 53.63 4.45 -3.58
CA ASP A 183 53.97 3.05 -3.87
C ASP A 183 53.69 2.06 -2.71
N ARG A 184 52.68 2.35 -1.88
CA ARG A 184 52.14 1.39 -0.91
C ARG A 184 50.93 0.69 -1.51
N PRO A 185 50.97 -0.64 -1.72
CA PRO A 185 49.79 -1.38 -2.16
C PRO A 185 48.68 -1.23 -1.11
N VAL A 186 47.51 -0.77 -1.52
CA VAL A 186 46.33 -0.62 -0.65
C VAL A 186 45.29 -1.67 -1.01
N VAL A 187 44.80 -2.39 -0.01
CA VAL A 187 43.72 -3.39 -0.13
C VAL A 187 42.60 -3.06 0.85
N GLU A 188 41.39 -2.86 0.35
CA GLU A 188 40.18 -2.69 1.16
C GLU A 188 39.60 -4.05 1.56
N LEU A 189 39.88 -4.48 2.80
CA LEU A 189 39.34 -5.70 3.38
C LEU A 189 37.89 -5.49 3.82
N ARG A 190 36.97 -6.12 3.08
CA ARG A 190 35.53 -6.12 3.40
C ARG A 190 35.08 -7.30 4.23
N ASP A 191 35.88 -8.35 4.36
CA ASP A 191 35.53 -9.48 5.21
C ASP A 191 35.72 -9.12 6.71
N PRO A 192 34.93 -9.70 7.63
CA PRO A 192 35.14 -9.53 9.08
C PRO A 192 36.54 -9.97 9.51
N LEU A 193 37.10 -9.34 10.56
CA LEU A 193 38.51 -9.54 10.93
C LEU A 193 38.76 -10.93 11.54
N ASP A 194 37.72 -11.55 12.11
CA ASP A 194 37.75 -12.90 12.68
C ASP A 194 37.82 -14.02 11.63
N THR A 195 37.41 -13.75 10.39
CA THR A 195 37.31 -14.70 9.29
C THR A 195 38.30 -14.41 8.16
N ALA A 196 38.83 -13.18 8.09
CA ALA A 196 39.82 -12.77 7.11
C ALA A 196 41.21 -13.41 7.33
N LEU A 197 41.86 -13.80 6.24
CA LEU A 197 43.27 -14.23 6.24
C LEU A 197 44.19 -12.99 6.24
N LEU A 198 44.55 -12.52 7.43
CA LEU A 198 45.45 -11.39 7.64
C LEU A 198 46.93 -11.81 7.53
N ASP A 199 47.65 -11.36 6.49
CA ASP A 199 49.10 -11.62 6.35
C ASP A 199 49.90 -10.78 7.36
N PRO A 200 50.65 -11.37 8.32
CA PRO A 200 51.45 -10.64 9.29
C PRO A 200 52.56 -9.76 8.70
N ARG A 201 52.84 -9.84 7.40
CA ARG A 201 53.74 -8.91 6.68
C ARG A 201 53.08 -7.61 6.23
N SER A 202 51.78 -7.44 6.46
CA SER A 202 51.03 -6.20 6.14
C SER A 202 51.02 -5.19 7.28
N THR A 203 50.50 -3.98 6.99
CA THR A 203 49.99 -3.02 7.97
C THR A 203 48.47 -2.97 7.87
N LEU A 204 47.75 -3.32 8.94
CA LEU A 204 46.29 -3.23 9.03
C LEU A 204 45.88 -1.86 9.60
N VAL A 205 44.95 -1.17 8.95
CA VAL A 205 44.42 0.14 9.35
C VAL A 205 42.96 -0.01 9.75
N VAL A 206 42.63 0.40 10.98
CA VAL A 206 41.30 0.32 11.59
C VAL A 206 40.99 1.66 12.24
N LEU A 207 40.14 2.48 11.63
CA LEU A 207 39.87 3.85 12.07
C LEU A 207 38.38 4.04 12.35
N ASP A 208 38.05 4.66 13.48
CA ASP A 208 36.67 4.90 13.97
C ASP A 208 35.74 3.69 13.79
N PRO A 209 36.11 2.49 14.30
CA PRO A 209 35.41 1.24 13.97
C PRO A 209 34.04 1.07 14.66
N GLY A 210 33.56 2.12 15.34
CA GLY A 210 32.20 2.24 15.88
C GLY A 210 31.78 1.12 16.83
N PRO A 211 30.47 0.88 16.99
CA PRO A 211 29.94 -0.28 17.71
C PRO A 211 30.01 -1.59 16.89
N THR A 212 30.61 -1.54 15.70
CA THR A 212 30.66 -2.63 14.72
C THR A 212 31.86 -3.56 14.91
N LEU A 213 32.93 -3.13 15.59
CA LEU A 213 34.01 -4.04 15.99
C LEU A 213 33.55 -4.99 17.09
N THR A 214 33.45 -6.28 16.79
CA THR A 214 33.05 -7.27 17.80
C THR A 214 34.21 -7.65 18.74
N GLY A 215 33.88 -8.38 19.81
CA GLY A 215 34.90 -8.98 20.68
C GLY A 215 35.78 -10.02 19.98
N ASP A 216 35.27 -10.67 18.92
CA ASP A 216 36.01 -11.62 18.10
C ASP A 216 36.94 -10.90 17.11
N ASP A 217 36.46 -9.85 16.44
CA ASP A 217 37.32 -8.97 15.62
C ASP A 217 38.48 -8.39 16.43
N GLY A 218 38.22 -7.96 17.67
CA GLY A 218 39.25 -7.45 18.58
C GLY A 218 40.30 -8.50 18.97
N ARG A 219 39.88 -9.76 19.15
CA ARG A 219 40.78 -10.90 19.38
C ARG A 219 41.62 -11.21 18.14
N ALA A 220 41.01 -11.24 16.95
CA ALA A 220 41.69 -11.50 15.70
C ALA A 220 42.73 -10.41 15.38
N LEU A 221 42.38 -9.14 15.59
CA LEU A 221 43.30 -8.00 15.50
C LEU A 221 44.48 -8.13 16.48
N ARG A 222 44.25 -8.56 17.72
CA ARG A 222 45.34 -8.88 18.67
C ARG A 222 46.25 -9.98 18.13
N SER A 223 45.69 -11.13 17.74
CA SER A 223 46.47 -12.27 17.25
C SER A 223 47.27 -11.96 15.98
N PHE A 224 46.74 -11.11 15.09
CA PHE A 224 47.46 -10.59 13.93
C PHE A 224 48.72 -9.81 14.33
N VAL A 225 48.62 -8.88 15.29
CA VAL A 225 49.77 -8.10 15.77
C VAL A 225 50.75 -9.01 16.52
N GLU A 226 50.26 -9.91 17.38
CA GLU A 226 51.12 -10.85 18.11
C GLU A 226 51.95 -11.74 17.16
N SER A 227 51.38 -12.08 15.99
CA SER A 227 52.02 -12.85 14.91
C SER A 227 53.02 -12.06 14.04
N GLY A 228 53.27 -10.79 14.35
CA GLY A 228 54.24 -9.94 13.62
C GLY A 228 53.60 -8.91 12.69
N GLY A 229 52.27 -8.86 12.66
CA GLY A 229 51.49 -7.82 12.01
C GLY A 229 51.76 -6.44 12.60
N ARG A 230 51.51 -5.41 11.79
CA ARG A 230 51.53 -4.02 12.27
C ARG A 230 50.13 -3.43 12.16
N ALA A 231 49.60 -2.87 13.23
CA ALA A 231 48.25 -2.30 13.23
C ALA A 231 48.29 -0.79 13.51
N VAL A 232 47.54 0.00 12.75
CA VAL A 232 47.23 1.40 13.04
C VAL A 232 45.75 1.45 13.42
N VAL A 233 45.48 1.73 14.69
CA VAL A 233 44.14 1.64 15.26
C VAL A 233 43.79 2.98 15.90
N GLY A 234 42.68 3.58 15.49
CA GLY A 234 42.35 4.94 15.91
C GLY A 234 40.87 5.27 15.98
N GLY A 235 40.57 6.40 16.64
CA GLY A 235 39.21 6.87 16.89
C GLY A 235 38.80 6.76 18.36
N ASP A 236 37.50 6.96 18.62
CA ASP A 236 36.90 6.75 19.96
C ASP A 236 37.14 5.28 20.40
N PRO A 237 37.84 5.03 21.53
CA PRO A 237 38.18 3.68 21.98
C PRO A 237 37.05 2.95 22.71
N SER A 238 35.90 3.59 22.91
CA SER A 238 34.81 3.06 23.72
C SER A 238 34.23 1.74 23.17
N GLY A 239 33.96 0.80 24.07
CA GLY A 239 33.38 -0.52 23.75
C GLY A 239 34.35 -1.54 23.16
N TRP A 240 35.37 -1.13 22.39
CA TRP A 240 36.17 -2.08 21.59
C TRP A 240 37.64 -2.21 22.00
N LEU A 241 38.32 -1.16 22.46
CA LEU A 241 39.79 -1.17 22.65
C LEU A 241 40.28 -2.21 23.67
N GLY A 242 39.49 -2.48 24.71
CA GLY A 242 39.80 -3.53 25.72
C GLY A 242 39.85 -4.95 25.15
N ASN A 243 39.23 -5.21 23.99
CA ASN A 243 39.33 -6.50 23.30
C ASN A 243 40.67 -6.65 22.55
N VAL A 244 41.36 -5.53 22.28
CA VAL A 244 42.62 -5.48 21.52
C VAL A 244 43.82 -5.31 22.46
N VAL A 245 43.81 -4.33 23.36
CA VAL A 245 44.91 -4.04 24.31
C VAL A 245 44.44 -4.21 25.75
N VAL A 246 45.17 -4.99 26.55
CA VAL A 246 44.84 -5.28 27.96
C VAL A 246 46.03 -4.99 28.89
N PRO A 247 45.84 -4.19 29.96
CA PRO A 247 44.74 -3.23 30.13
C PRO A 247 44.78 -2.15 29.04
N PRO A 248 43.62 -1.61 28.61
CA PRO A 248 43.58 -0.49 27.68
C PRO A 248 44.09 0.80 28.36
N PRO A 249 44.73 1.72 27.62
CA PRO A 249 45.08 3.04 28.14
C PRO A 249 43.82 3.88 28.43
N GLY A 250 43.96 4.89 29.31
CA GLY A 250 42.90 5.88 29.50
C GLY A 250 42.80 6.81 28.29
N TRP A 251 41.63 7.41 28.07
CA TRP A 251 41.38 8.34 26.96
C TRP A 251 40.56 9.54 27.44
N ARG A 252 40.78 10.71 26.83
CA ARG A 252 40.09 11.97 27.16
C ARG A 252 39.66 12.72 25.89
N PRO A 253 38.40 13.19 25.78
CA PRO A 253 37.84 13.85 24.60
C PRO A 253 38.23 15.34 24.47
N ASP A 254 39.40 15.73 24.98
CA ASP A 254 39.83 17.12 25.07
C ASP A 254 41.35 17.20 24.93
N ALA A 255 41.81 17.42 23.69
CA ALA A 255 43.20 17.52 23.30
C ALA A 255 43.47 18.83 22.54
N SER A 256 44.71 19.32 22.58
CA SER A 256 45.12 20.48 21.78
C SER A 256 45.01 20.16 20.28
N PRO A 257 44.33 21.00 19.45
CA PRO A 257 44.34 20.89 17.99
C PRO A 257 45.74 21.07 17.35
N ALA A 258 46.68 21.65 18.10
CA ALA A 258 48.08 21.76 17.72
C ALA A 258 48.89 20.63 18.39
N ALA A 259 49.50 19.78 17.57
CA ALA A 259 50.33 18.67 17.98
C ALA A 259 51.72 18.74 17.32
N ARG A 260 52.65 17.91 17.78
CA ARG A 260 53.99 17.76 17.22
C ARG A 260 54.37 16.30 17.13
N ALA A 261 54.94 15.89 16.01
CA ALA A 261 55.64 14.62 15.90
C ALA A 261 56.95 14.68 16.71
N VAL A 262 57.13 13.75 17.65
CA VAL A 262 58.29 13.68 18.55
C VAL A 262 59.21 12.50 18.27
N ALA A 263 58.72 11.50 17.53
CA ALA A 263 59.46 10.28 17.22
C ALA A 263 59.24 9.78 15.78
N ILE A 264 58.77 10.64 14.89
CA ILE A 264 58.63 10.37 13.45
C ILE A 264 59.67 11.22 12.70
N PRO A 265 60.63 10.60 11.98
CA PRO A 265 61.59 11.34 11.18
C PRO A 265 60.89 12.21 10.12
N ASN A 266 61.38 13.44 9.93
CA ASN A 266 60.90 14.39 8.92
C ASN A 266 59.43 14.83 9.04
N ALA A 267 58.77 14.60 10.19
CA ALA A 267 57.51 15.24 10.53
C ALA A 267 57.72 16.21 11.70
N GLY A 268 57.19 17.43 11.58
CA GLY A 268 57.25 18.48 12.59
C GLY A 268 55.86 18.79 13.17
N PRO A 269 55.20 19.88 12.76
CA PRO A 269 53.85 20.22 13.21
C PRO A 269 52.81 19.21 12.70
N VAL A 270 51.92 18.77 13.60
CA VAL A 270 50.76 17.93 13.29
C VAL A 270 49.50 18.70 13.67
N ARG A 271 48.45 18.63 12.83
CA ARG A 271 47.17 19.29 13.07
C ARG A 271 46.11 18.24 13.41
N THR A 272 45.53 18.31 14.59
CA THR A 272 44.42 17.46 15.03
C THR A 272 43.14 18.29 15.12
N ALA A 273 41.99 17.63 15.27
CA ALA A 273 40.72 18.27 15.60
C ALA A 273 40.60 18.52 17.11
N GLY A 274 41.40 17.84 17.94
CA GLY A 274 41.39 17.92 19.39
C GLY A 274 40.45 16.88 20.04
N GLU A 275 40.05 15.87 19.26
CA GLU A 275 38.97 14.93 19.60
C GLU A 275 39.39 13.90 20.65
N GLY A 276 40.69 13.65 20.82
CA GLY A 276 41.16 12.69 21.80
C GLY A 276 42.65 12.76 22.12
N ALA A 277 43.01 12.44 23.36
CA ALA A 277 44.37 12.13 23.77
C ALA A 277 44.40 10.97 24.77
N TRP A 278 45.50 10.21 24.76
CA TRP A 278 45.71 9.10 25.68
C TRP A 278 46.18 9.60 27.06
N VAL A 279 45.79 8.86 28.10
CA VAL A 279 46.21 9.02 29.49
C VAL A 279 46.96 7.77 29.91
N GLU A 280 48.18 7.95 30.41
CA GLU A 280 49.09 6.88 30.85
C GLU A 280 49.25 5.71 29.84
N PRO A 281 49.42 5.97 28.53
CA PRO A 281 49.58 4.88 27.57
C PRO A 281 50.94 4.19 27.71
N ARG A 282 50.97 2.91 27.31
CA ARG A 282 52.19 2.12 27.26
C ARG A 282 52.86 2.26 25.90
N GLY A 283 54.19 2.28 25.88
CA GLY A 283 54.98 2.36 24.66
C GLY A 283 55.54 3.76 24.40
N ARG A 284 55.88 4.02 23.14
CA ARG A 284 56.59 5.23 22.69
C ARG A 284 55.60 6.22 22.09
N ALA A 285 55.50 7.42 22.65
CA ALA A 285 54.75 8.51 22.01
C ALA A 285 55.38 8.86 20.65
N LEU A 286 54.58 8.85 19.59
CA LEU A 286 54.95 9.31 18.24
C LEU A 286 54.55 10.77 18.01
N VAL A 287 53.37 11.17 18.51
CA VAL A 287 52.79 12.50 18.39
C VAL A 287 52.23 12.94 19.75
N VAL A 288 52.52 14.19 20.14
CA VAL A 288 52.06 14.79 21.41
C VAL A 288 51.31 16.09 21.12
N ALA A 289 50.17 16.29 21.78
CA ALA A 289 49.36 17.51 21.74
C ALA A 289 49.38 18.20 23.11
N GLY A 290 50.06 19.34 23.20
CA GLY A 290 50.40 19.94 24.49
C GLY A 290 51.35 19.03 25.29
N ASP A 291 50.85 18.49 26.39
CA ASP A 291 51.54 17.55 27.29
C ASP A 291 51.13 16.08 27.08
N ARG A 292 50.03 15.82 26.36
CA ARG A 292 49.41 14.48 26.27
C ARG A 292 49.68 13.81 24.91
N PRO A 293 50.03 12.51 24.91
CA PRO A 293 50.25 11.76 23.67
C PRO A 293 48.95 11.50 22.92
N VAL A 294 48.95 11.78 21.61
CA VAL A 294 47.82 11.49 20.70
C VAL A 294 48.09 10.23 19.89
N VAL A 295 49.33 9.98 19.48
CA VAL A 295 49.72 8.76 18.76
C VAL A 295 50.81 8.05 19.56
N VAL A 296 50.62 6.76 19.84
CA VAL A 296 51.53 5.94 20.64
C VAL A 296 51.80 4.61 19.94
N GLU A 297 53.07 4.22 19.87
CA GLU A 297 53.53 2.93 19.35
C GLU A 297 53.84 1.96 20.51
N GLN A 298 53.19 0.81 20.53
CA GLN A 298 53.39 -0.25 21.52
C GLN A 298 53.74 -1.57 20.83
N LYS A 299 54.72 -2.31 21.37
CA LYS A 299 54.96 -3.71 20.97
C LYS A 299 53.91 -4.64 21.57
N LEU A 300 53.43 -5.59 20.78
CA LEU A 300 52.46 -6.61 21.21
C LEU A 300 52.82 -7.93 20.52
N GLY A 301 53.24 -8.93 21.31
CA GLY A 301 53.89 -10.13 20.79
C GLY A 301 55.13 -9.80 19.96
N THR A 302 55.18 -10.29 18.73
CA THR A 302 56.29 -10.03 17.79
C THR A 302 56.06 -8.80 16.88
N GLY A 303 54.86 -8.25 16.87
CA GLY A 303 54.48 -7.08 16.05
C GLY A 303 54.31 -5.79 16.86
N THR A 304 53.67 -4.82 16.21
CA THR A 304 53.53 -3.46 16.72
C THR A 304 52.11 -2.93 16.49
N ILE A 305 51.51 -2.35 17.52
CA ILE A 305 50.25 -1.62 17.44
C ILE A 305 50.51 -0.12 17.66
N VAL A 306 49.94 0.71 16.79
CA VAL A 306 49.94 2.17 16.88
C VAL A 306 48.53 2.62 17.24
N LEU A 307 48.39 3.24 18.41
CA LEU A 307 47.14 3.74 18.96
C LEU A 307 47.01 5.23 18.67
N VAL A 308 45.97 5.62 17.93
CA VAL A 308 45.70 7.00 17.47
C VAL A 308 44.44 7.53 18.17
N ALA A 309 44.62 8.37 19.19
CA ALA A 309 43.52 8.87 20.03
C ALA A 309 42.53 9.80 19.30
N ASP A 310 43.00 10.43 18.22
CA ASP A 310 42.25 11.35 17.36
C ASP A 310 42.60 10.98 15.90
N ALA A 311 41.63 10.41 15.17
CA ALA A 311 41.82 9.95 13.80
C ALA A 311 41.81 11.09 12.76
N SER A 312 41.42 12.31 13.15
CA SER A 312 41.27 13.45 12.23
C SER A 312 42.50 13.79 11.39
N PRO A 313 43.78 13.62 11.82
CA PRO A 313 44.93 13.88 10.96
C PRO A 313 45.00 12.96 9.73
N LEU A 314 44.35 11.79 9.79
CA LEU A 314 44.29 10.81 8.70
C LEU A 314 43.03 11.00 7.82
N GLN A 315 42.09 11.85 8.24
CA GLN A 315 40.86 12.14 7.51
C GLN A 315 41.06 13.26 6.49
N ASN A 316 40.25 13.25 5.43
CA ASN A 316 40.30 14.19 4.31
C ASN A 316 40.33 15.67 4.74
N ARG A 317 39.65 16.02 5.85
CA ARG A 317 39.60 17.39 6.41
C ARG A 317 40.95 17.93 6.87
N LEU A 318 41.83 17.10 7.42
CA LEU A 318 43.13 17.55 7.96
C LEU A 318 44.35 16.88 7.31
N LEU A 319 44.21 15.85 6.49
CA LEU A 319 45.34 15.16 5.85
C LEU A 319 46.30 16.12 5.09
N GLY A 320 45.74 17.13 4.42
CA GLY A 320 46.50 18.17 3.72
C GLY A 320 46.99 19.35 4.58
N HIS A 321 46.89 19.28 5.91
CA HIS A 321 47.28 20.36 6.83
C HIS A 321 48.54 19.98 7.62
N ALA A 322 49.47 20.93 7.72
CA ALA A 322 50.78 20.70 8.36
C ALA A 322 51.45 19.42 7.81
N ASP A 323 52.15 18.64 8.64
CA ASP A 323 52.84 17.42 8.20
C ASP A 323 51.96 16.16 8.35
N ASN A 324 50.63 16.32 8.35
CA ASN A 324 49.70 15.20 8.54
C ASN A 324 49.83 14.10 7.46
N ALA A 325 50.15 14.47 6.22
CA ALA A 325 50.46 13.49 5.17
C ALA A 325 51.76 12.71 5.45
N ALA A 326 52.78 13.36 6.01
CA ALA A 326 54.03 12.68 6.40
C ALA A 326 53.82 11.76 7.61
N LEU A 327 53.02 12.21 8.59
CA LEU A 327 52.51 11.38 9.69
C LEU A 327 51.79 10.15 9.12
N ALA A 328 50.83 10.32 8.20
CA ALA A 328 50.05 9.24 7.62
C ALA A 328 50.94 8.20 6.90
N LEU A 329 51.92 8.63 6.11
CA LEU A 329 52.90 7.74 5.46
C LEU A 329 53.77 6.99 6.48
N ALA A 330 54.26 7.68 7.52
CA ALA A 330 55.02 7.05 8.59
C ALA A 330 54.17 6.09 9.45
N LEU A 331 52.87 6.39 9.62
CA LEU A 331 51.94 5.49 10.30
C LEU A 331 51.65 4.26 9.46
N ALA A 332 51.66 4.28 8.14
CA ALA A 332 51.56 3.07 7.32
C ALA A 332 52.85 2.22 7.33
N GLY A 333 54.02 2.87 7.26
CA GLY A 333 55.32 2.22 7.12
C GLY A 333 55.54 1.67 5.70
N ASP A 334 56.49 0.73 5.55
CA ASP A 334 56.91 0.21 4.24
C ASP A 334 56.12 -0.99 3.71
N ARG A 335 55.13 -1.46 4.46
CA ARG A 335 54.37 -2.70 4.18
C ARG A 335 53.15 -2.43 3.29
N PRO A 336 52.62 -3.46 2.59
CA PRO A 336 51.28 -3.41 2.01
C PRO A 336 50.25 -3.02 3.09
N VAL A 337 49.35 -2.11 2.76
CA VAL A 337 48.36 -1.56 3.70
C VAL A 337 46.99 -2.17 3.43
N VAL A 338 46.37 -2.68 4.49
CA VAL A 338 45.02 -3.24 4.46
C VAL A 338 44.11 -2.31 5.24
N PHE A 339 43.06 -1.74 4.62
CA PHE A 339 42.02 -1.01 5.35
C PHE A 339 40.91 -1.98 5.73
N ALA A 340 40.58 -2.07 7.02
CA ALA A 340 39.42 -2.82 7.47
C ALA A 340 38.15 -2.00 7.20
N GLU A 341 37.43 -2.31 6.13
CA GLU A 341 36.17 -1.65 5.75
C GLU A 341 34.93 -2.42 6.24
N SER A 342 35.11 -3.67 6.68
CA SER A 342 34.08 -4.45 7.38
C SER A 342 33.55 -3.71 8.62
N VAL A 343 34.42 -3.03 9.36
CA VAL A 343 34.06 -2.24 10.57
C VAL A 343 33.21 -1.00 10.23
N HIS A 344 33.28 -0.50 9.00
CA HIS A 344 32.44 0.61 8.51
C HIS A 344 31.11 0.15 7.91
N GLY A 345 30.79 -1.15 8.00
CA GLY A 345 29.56 -1.71 7.45
C GLY A 345 29.62 -2.08 5.96
N TYR A 346 30.80 -2.07 5.32
CA TYR A 346 31.00 -2.62 3.98
C TYR A 346 31.15 -4.15 3.95
N GLY A 347 30.84 -4.81 5.07
CA GLY A 347 30.85 -6.26 5.21
C GLY A 347 29.95 -7.00 4.21
N PRO A 348 30.24 -8.29 3.89
CA PRO A 348 29.40 -9.12 3.05
C PRO A 348 28.05 -9.40 3.73
N ALA A 349 27.10 -8.49 3.55
CA ALA A 349 25.74 -8.66 4.03
C ALA A 349 25.06 -9.84 3.30
N SER A 350 24.64 -10.85 4.06
CA SER A 350 24.04 -12.08 3.52
C SER A 350 22.61 -12.31 4.05
N GLY A 351 21.86 -13.17 3.33
CA GLY A 351 20.47 -13.51 3.70
C GLY A 351 19.55 -12.29 3.81
N LEU A 352 18.76 -12.23 4.88
CA LEU A 352 17.85 -11.11 5.15
C LEU A 352 18.56 -9.82 5.57
N GLY A 353 19.81 -9.90 6.04
CA GLY A 353 20.64 -8.74 6.38
C GLY A 353 21.15 -7.97 5.15
N ALA A 354 21.18 -8.61 3.99
CA ALA A 354 21.51 -7.97 2.70
C ALA A 354 20.43 -6.98 2.22
N ILE A 355 19.23 -6.99 2.82
CA ILE A 355 18.10 -6.16 2.44
C ILE A 355 18.23 -4.80 3.16
N PRO A 356 18.52 -3.69 2.46
CA PRO A 356 18.69 -2.39 3.11
C PRO A 356 17.41 -1.97 3.84
N THR A 357 17.52 -1.36 5.03
CA THR A 357 16.40 -1.09 5.95
C THR A 357 15.20 -0.37 5.32
N ARG A 358 15.43 0.48 4.30
CA ARG A 358 14.39 1.11 3.47
C ARG A 358 13.43 0.12 2.79
N TRP A 359 13.90 -1.08 2.41
CA TRP A 359 13.08 -2.12 1.79
C TRP A 359 12.16 -2.82 2.79
N TRP A 360 12.56 -2.95 4.06
CA TRP A 360 11.67 -3.44 5.12
C TRP A 360 10.44 -2.54 5.28
N TRP A 361 10.59 -1.22 5.14
CA TRP A 361 9.46 -0.30 5.09
C TRP A 361 8.60 -0.45 3.83
N ALA A 362 9.22 -0.69 2.66
CA ALA A 362 8.47 -1.00 1.44
C ALA A 362 7.64 -2.30 1.58
N PHE A 363 8.21 -3.34 2.20
CA PHE A 363 7.50 -4.57 2.53
C PHE A 363 6.39 -4.35 3.57
N ALA A 364 6.61 -3.52 4.58
CA ALA A 364 5.58 -3.16 5.56
C ALA A 364 4.40 -2.41 4.91
N VAL A 365 4.66 -1.46 4.00
CA VAL A 365 3.62 -0.78 3.21
C VAL A 365 2.88 -1.75 2.28
N LEU A 366 3.59 -2.68 1.64
CA LEU A 366 2.99 -3.71 0.79
C LEU A 366 2.12 -4.68 1.59
N ALA A 367 2.57 -5.11 2.77
CA ALA A 367 1.81 -5.94 3.69
C ALA A 367 0.56 -5.22 4.21
N LEU A 368 0.68 -3.94 4.59
CA LEU A 368 -0.46 -3.11 4.97
C LEU A 368 -1.46 -2.96 3.82
N ALA A 369 -0.99 -2.73 2.58
CA ALA A 369 -1.85 -2.66 1.41
C ALA A 369 -2.56 -4.00 1.13
N ALA A 370 -1.87 -5.13 1.31
CA ALA A 370 -2.46 -6.46 1.21
C ALA A 370 -3.51 -6.71 2.31
N VAL A 371 -3.27 -6.28 3.55
CA VAL A 371 -4.24 -6.35 4.65
C VAL A 371 -5.45 -5.45 4.38
N VAL A 372 -5.26 -4.23 3.89
CA VAL A 372 -6.36 -3.33 3.48
C VAL A 372 -7.16 -3.95 2.34
N LEU A 373 -6.50 -4.55 1.34
CA LEU A 373 -7.17 -5.27 0.26
C LEU A 373 -7.97 -6.47 0.79
N ALA A 374 -7.37 -7.30 1.64
CA ALA A 374 -8.03 -8.45 2.27
C ALA A 374 -9.24 -8.02 3.12
N LEU A 375 -9.12 -6.96 3.91
CA LEU A 375 -10.21 -6.39 4.70
C LEU A 375 -11.31 -5.79 3.82
N SER A 376 -10.97 -5.12 2.71
CA SER A 376 -11.97 -4.60 1.75
C SER A 376 -12.72 -5.68 1.00
N ARG A 377 -12.08 -6.84 0.74
CA ARG A 377 -12.70 -8.01 0.08
C ARG A 377 -13.47 -8.89 1.07
N GLY A 378 -12.95 -9.04 2.30
CA GLY A 378 -13.54 -9.84 3.37
C GLY A 378 -14.70 -9.15 4.09
N ARG A 379 -14.73 -7.81 4.15
CA ARG A 379 -15.88 -7.05 4.67
C ARG A 379 -17.01 -6.95 3.65
N ARG A 380 -17.69 -8.09 3.45
CA ARG A 380 -18.99 -8.18 2.76
C ARG A 380 -20.08 -7.54 3.63
N LEU A 381 -20.03 -6.21 3.77
CA LEU A 381 -20.93 -5.39 4.58
C LEU A 381 -22.27 -5.16 3.86
N GLY A 382 -23.03 -6.23 3.72
CA GLY A 382 -24.41 -6.20 3.26
C GLY A 382 -25.07 -7.55 3.55
N PRO A 383 -26.38 -7.58 3.88
CA PRO A 383 -27.15 -8.81 3.77
C PRO A 383 -26.92 -9.43 2.39
N PRO A 384 -26.82 -10.76 2.26
CA PRO A 384 -26.71 -11.38 0.95
C PRO A 384 -27.89 -10.92 0.10
N GLU A 385 -27.60 -10.34 -1.08
CA GLU A 385 -28.63 -10.00 -2.05
C GLU A 385 -29.38 -11.27 -2.40
N VAL A 386 -30.66 -11.35 -1.98
CA VAL A 386 -31.57 -12.39 -2.45
C VAL A 386 -31.65 -12.23 -3.97
N PRO A 387 -31.17 -13.18 -4.79
CA PRO A 387 -30.87 -12.87 -6.20
C PRO A 387 -32.10 -12.74 -7.09
N TRP A 388 -33.28 -12.79 -6.49
CA TRP A 388 -34.59 -12.70 -7.11
C TRP A 388 -35.47 -11.82 -6.25
N ARG A 389 -35.98 -10.74 -6.86
CA ARG A 389 -37.20 -10.11 -6.38
C ARG A 389 -38.31 -11.13 -6.58
N GLU A 390 -38.98 -11.55 -5.51
CA GLU A 390 -40.27 -12.23 -5.65
C GLU A 390 -41.19 -11.25 -6.38
N LEU A 391 -41.47 -11.53 -7.65
CA LEU A 391 -42.52 -10.80 -8.36
C LEU A 391 -43.84 -11.15 -7.68
N PRO A 392 -44.79 -10.20 -7.56
CA PRO A 392 -46.15 -10.55 -7.18
C PRO A 392 -46.66 -11.64 -8.13
N PRO A 393 -47.46 -12.60 -7.64
CA PRO A 393 -47.95 -13.73 -8.43
C PRO A 393 -48.59 -13.25 -9.72
N ALA A 394 -48.49 -14.07 -10.77
CA ALA A 394 -49.06 -13.71 -12.06
C ALA A 394 -50.57 -13.43 -11.89
N ARG A 395 -51.13 -12.47 -12.62
CA ARG A 395 -52.57 -12.12 -12.48
C ARG A 395 -53.49 -13.34 -12.68
N VAL A 396 -53.02 -14.32 -13.44
CA VAL A 396 -53.66 -15.64 -13.64
C VAL A 396 -53.71 -16.46 -12.35
N GLU A 397 -52.61 -16.54 -11.57
CA GLU A 397 -52.57 -17.27 -10.29
C GLU A 397 -53.51 -16.63 -9.25
N PHE A 398 -53.66 -15.30 -9.26
CA PHE A 398 -54.66 -14.61 -8.44
C PHE A 398 -56.10 -14.96 -8.87
N ALA A 399 -56.36 -15.00 -10.19
CA ALA A 399 -57.66 -15.39 -10.72
C ALA A 399 -57.98 -16.87 -10.42
N GLU A 400 -57.02 -17.78 -10.55
CA GLU A 400 -57.15 -19.19 -10.16
C GLU A 400 -57.40 -19.34 -8.65
N ALA A 401 -56.65 -18.62 -7.81
CA ALA A 401 -56.86 -18.64 -6.36
C ALA A 401 -58.25 -18.13 -5.97
N LEU A 402 -58.72 -17.04 -6.60
CA LEU A 402 -60.07 -16.51 -6.39
C LEU A 402 -61.15 -17.48 -6.90
N ALA A 403 -60.98 -18.06 -8.08
CA ALA A 403 -61.89 -19.07 -8.62
C ALA A 403 -61.97 -20.28 -7.68
N LEU A 404 -60.83 -20.82 -7.23
CA LEU A 404 -60.77 -21.95 -6.29
C LEU A 404 -61.41 -21.61 -4.93
N GLN A 405 -61.26 -20.36 -4.46
CA GLN A 405 -61.88 -19.88 -3.23
C GLN A 405 -63.41 -19.74 -3.38
N LEU A 406 -63.89 -19.25 -4.52
CA LEU A 406 -65.31 -19.21 -4.87
C LEU A 406 -65.89 -20.63 -5.07
N THR A 407 -65.14 -21.57 -5.65
CA THR A 407 -65.56 -22.98 -5.77
C THR A 407 -65.69 -23.66 -4.40
N LYS A 408 -64.87 -23.25 -3.42
CA LYS A 408 -64.94 -23.70 -2.02
C LYS A 408 -66.05 -23.03 -1.22
N ALA A 409 -66.39 -21.77 -1.53
CA ALA A 409 -67.53 -21.09 -0.94
C ALA A 409 -68.83 -21.77 -1.44
N ARG A 410 -69.49 -22.54 -0.56
CA ARG A 410 -70.77 -23.20 -0.86
C ARG A 410 -71.97 -22.30 -0.51
N PRO A 411 -72.29 -21.30 -1.35
CA PRO A 411 -73.68 -20.98 -1.62
C PRO A 411 -73.92 -20.92 -3.13
N ARG A 412 -73.83 -22.08 -3.80
CA ARG A 412 -74.07 -22.18 -5.25
C ARG A 412 -75.48 -21.74 -5.63
N GLU A 413 -76.44 -22.04 -4.76
CA GLU A 413 -77.85 -21.63 -4.87
C GLU A 413 -78.03 -20.10 -4.84
N ASP A 414 -77.24 -19.36 -4.04
CA ASP A 414 -77.30 -17.89 -4.01
C ASP A 414 -76.70 -17.29 -5.29
N GLY A 415 -75.67 -17.94 -5.84
CA GLY A 415 -75.09 -17.61 -7.14
C GLY A 415 -76.09 -17.77 -8.27
N VAL A 416 -76.76 -18.93 -8.37
CA VAL A 416 -77.80 -19.18 -9.38
C VAL A 416 -78.97 -18.23 -9.22
N ARG A 417 -79.51 -18.06 -7.99
CA ARG A 417 -80.62 -17.13 -7.72
C ARG A 417 -80.25 -15.69 -8.07
N THR A 418 -79.03 -15.25 -7.79
CA THR A 418 -78.55 -13.91 -8.16
C THR A 418 -78.40 -13.75 -9.68
N ALA A 419 -77.81 -14.73 -10.36
CA ALA A 419 -77.69 -14.73 -11.82
C ALA A 419 -79.06 -14.72 -12.51
N ARG A 420 -80.00 -15.56 -12.05
CA ARG A 420 -81.37 -15.63 -12.58
C ARG A 420 -82.15 -14.33 -12.34
N ARG A 421 -82.03 -13.71 -11.17
CA ARG A 421 -82.61 -12.38 -10.89
C ARG A 421 -82.06 -11.30 -11.84
N ILE A 422 -80.76 -11.28 -12.10
CA ILE A 422 -80.15 -10.33 -13.05
C ILE A 422 -80.63 -10.61 -14.48
N ALA A 423 -80.68 -11.88 -14.88
CA ALA A 423 -81.18 -12.30 -16.18
C ALA A 423 -82.64 -11.91 -16.41
N ARG A 424 -83.51 -12.12 -15.40
CA ARG A 424 -84.91 -11.71 -15.43
C ARG A 424 -85.06 -10.20 -15.61
N VAL A 425 -84.34 -9.39 -14.83
CA VAL A 425 -84.40 -7.92 -14.95
C VAL A 425 -83.89 -7.43 -16.32
N ARG A 426 -82.89 -8.09 -16.93
CA ARG A 426 -82.47 -7.78 -18.31
C ARG A 426 -83.50 -8.21 -19.35
N LEU A 427 -84.08 -9.40 -19.22
CA LEU A 427 -85.11 -9.91 -20.11
C LEU A 427 -86.38 -9.04 -20.07
N GLU A 428 -86.81 -8.60 -18.89
CA GLU A 428 -87.89 -7.63 -18.70
C GLU A 428 -87.60 -6.32 -19.46
N ARG A 429 -86.37 -5.79 -19.39
CA ARG A 429 -85.96 -4.59 -20.16
C ARG A 429 -85.95 -4.80 -21.67
N ALA A 430 -85.33 -5.88 -22.17
CA ALA A 430 -85.26 -6.19 -23.59
C ALA A 430 -86.65 -6.38 -24.23
N LEU A 431 -87.59 -6.94 -23.47
CA LEU A 431 -88.99 -7.11 -23.84
C LEU A 431 -89.86 -5.87 -23.57
N ARG A 432 -89.29 -4.80 -22.97
CA ARG A 432 -89.97 -3.56 -22.55
C ARG A 432 -91.17 -3.81 -21.64
N LEU A 433 -91.04 -4.79 -20.75
CA LEU A 433 -92.00 -5.12 -19.70
C LEU A 433 -91.70 -4.32 -18.41
N PRO A 434 -92.72 -4.04 -17.57
CA PRO A 434 -92.48 -3.46 -16.26
C PRO A 434 -91.68 -4.43 -15.37
N PRO A 435 -90.89 -3.93 -14.40
CA PRO A 435 -90.10 -4.77 -13.51
C PRO A 435 -91.02 -5.68 -12.67
N GLY A 436 -90.71 -6.98 -12.62
CA GLY A 436 -91.54 -7.97 -11.95
C GLY A 436 -92.80 -8.39 -12.72
N ALA A 437 -92.82 -8.21 -14.05
CA ALA A 437 -93.87 -8.77 -14.91
C ALA A 437 -94.01 -10.28 -14.70
N GLY A 438 -95.25 -10.78 -14.70
CA GLY A 438 -95.54 -12.20 -14.50
C GLY A 438 -94.96 -13.11 -15.58
N ASP A 439 -94.62 -14.35 -15.21
CA ASP A 439 -93.90 -15.28 -16.07
C ASP A 439 -94.66 -15.66 -17.35
N THR A 440 -96.00 -15.55 -17.35
CA THR A 440 -96.84 -15.71 -18.54
C THR A 440 -96.60 -14.59 -19.56
N ALA A 441 -96.63 -13.33 -19.12
CA ALA A 441 -96.36 -12.17 -19.98
C ALA A 441 -94.92 -12.17 -20.53
N LEU A 442 -93.95 -12.67 -19.74
CA LEU A 442 -92.58 -12.89 -20.20
C LEU A 442 -92.51 -13.92 -21.32
N ARG A 443 -93.17 -15.08 -21.19
CA ARG A 443 -93.24 -16.11 -22.25
C ARG A 443 -93.92 -15.62 -23.53
N GLU A 444 -95.08 -14.96 -23.41
CA GLU A 444 -95.84 -14.42 -24.54
C GLU A 444 -95.07 -13.34 -25.32
N ARG A 445 -94.38 -12.43 -24.61
CA ARG A 445 -93.55 -11.41 -25.28
C ARG A 445 -92.27 -11.98 -25.86
N ALA A 446 -91.70 -13.02 -25.25
CA ALA A 446 -90.52 -13.69 -25.78
C ALA A 446 -90.83 -14.48 -27.06
N SER A 447 -91.96 -15.21 -27.11
CA SER A 447 -92.37 -15.94 -28.31
C SER A 447 -92.73 -14.99 -29.46
N ALA A 448 -93.39 -13.86 -29.18
CA ALA A 448 -93.64 -12.80 -30.17
C ALA A 448 -92.36 -12.15 -30.71
N ARG A 449 -91.24 -12.22 -29.98
CA ARG A 449 -89.91 -11.78 -30.39
C ARG A 449 -89.04 -12.90 -31.01
N GLN A 450 -89.56 -14.12 -31.11
CA GLN A 450 -88.84 -15.32 -31.58
C GLN A 450 -87.57 -15.64 -30.76
N LEU A 451 -87.56 -15.27 -29.47
CA LEU A 451 -86.49 -15.68 -28.56
C LEU A 451 -86.45 -17.20 -28.38
N ASP A 452 -85.25 -17.75 -28.22
CA ASP A 452 -85.04 -19.17 -27.90
C ASP A 452 -85.77 -19.55 -26.60
N SER A 453 -86.74 -20.45 -26.71
CA SER A 453 -87.55 -20.93 -25.59
C SER A 453 -86.71 -21.60 -24.50
N ALA A 454 -85.59 -22.26 -24.85
CA ALA A 454 -84.72 -22.88 -23.87
C ALA A 454 -83.99 -21.82 -23.01
N SER A 455 -83.57 -20.71 -23.61
CA SER A 455 -82.98 -19.57 -22.91
C SER A 455 -83.98 -18.85 -22.01
N VAL A 456 -85.25 -18.74 -22.42
CA VAL A 456 -86.33 -18.14 -21.61
C VAL A 456 -86.64 -19.03 -20.40
N GLU A 457 -86.85 -20.34 -20.58
CA GLU A 457 -87.12 -21.26 -19.47
C GLU A 457 -85.93 -21.43 -18.53
N ALA A 458 -84.68 -21.27 -18.99
CA ALA A 458 -83.52 -21.22 -18.10
C ALA A 458 -83.60 -20.06 -17.08
N VAL A 459 -84.15 -18.92 -17.50
CA VAL A 459 -84.36 -17.72 -16.68
C VAL A 459 -85.62 -17.81 -15.81
N LEU A 460 -86.64 -18.57 -16.22
CA LEU A 460 -87.91 -18.72 -15.49
C LEU A 460 -87.97 -19.95 -14.57
N GLY A 461 -87.17 -20.99 -14.81
CA GLY A 461 -87.20 -22.22 -14.00
C GLY A 461 -86.58 -22.07 -12.61
N ASP A 462 -86.69 -23.12 -11.79
CA ASP A 462 -86.20 -23.13 -10.40
C ASP A 462 -84.91 -23.94 -10.17
N GLY A 463 -84.38 -24.61 -11.21
CA GLY A 463 -83.16 -25.41 -11.10
C GLY A 463 -81.96 -24.62 -10.59
N VAL A 464 -81.18 -25.23 -9.69
CA VAL A 464 -79.97 -24.68 -9.03
C VAL A 464 -78.68 -25.46 -9.34
N GLY A 465 -78.73 -26.35 -10.33
CA GLY A 465 -77.59 -27.16 -10.77
C GLY A 465 -76.56 -26.39 -11.60
N GLU A 466 -75.42 -27.04 -11.86
CA GLU A 466 -74.35 -26.48 -12.69
C GLU A 466 -74.79 -26.28 -14.15
N THR A 467 -75.60 -27.20 -14.68
CA THR A 467 -76.28 -27.09 -15.97
C THR A 467 -77.22 -25.89 -16.03
N ASP A 468 -77.94 -25.59 -14.94
CA ASP A 468 -78.88 -24.48 -14.87
C ASP A 468 -78.13 -23.14 -14.83
N LEU A 469 -77.02 -23.07 -14.08
CA LEU A 469 -76.15 -21.89 -14.08
C LEU A 469 -75.56 -21.62 -15.47
N LEU A 470 -75.12 -22.66 -16.18
CA LEU A 470 -74.64 -22.55 -17.56
C LEU A 470 -75.74 -22.14 -18.53
N ALA A 471 -76.98 -22.61 -18.34
CA ALA A 471 -78.13 -22.21 -19.15
C ALA A 471 -78.50 -20.73 -18.92
N VAL A 472 -78.59 -20.29 -17.66
CA VAL A 472 -78.79 -18.87 -17.29
C VAL A 472 -77.66 -17.99 -17.82
N GLY A 473 -76.41 -18.46 -17.75
CA GLY A 473 -75.24 -17.75 -18.30
C GLY A 473 -75.31 -17.58 -19.82
N ARG A 474 -75.75 -18.60 -20.56
CA ARG A 474 -75.98 -18.51 -22.02
C ARG A 474 -77.12 -17.54 -22.34
N ALA A 475 -78.24 -17.60 -21.59
CA ALA A 475 -79.37 -16.70 -21.76
C ALA A 475 -79.00 -15.22 -21.49
N LEU A 476 -78.13 -14.96 -20.51
CA LEU A 476 -77.55 -13.63 -20.26
C LEU A 476 -76.74 -13.10 -21.45
N VAL A 477 -75.88 -13.94 -22.05
CA VAL A 477 -75.07 -13.55 -23.22
C VAL A 477 -75.95 -13.38 -24.47
N ALA A 478 -77.03 -14.15 -24.60
CA ALA A 478 -78.00 -13.98 -25.68
C ALA A 478 -78.74 -12.64 -25.56
N THR A 479 -79.27 -12.31 -24.38
CA THR A 479 -79.96 -11.02 -24.15
C THR A 479 -79.03 -9.81 -24.29
N GLU A 480 -77.76 -9.93 -23.90
CA GLU A 480 -76.75 -8.86 -24.08
C GLU A 480 -76.38 -8.62 -25.55
N ARG A 481 -76.45 -9.65 -26.41
CA ARG A 481 -76.29 -9.48 -27.87
C ARG A 481 -77.47 -8.78 -28.51
N GLU A 482 -78.68 -8.94 -27.98
CA GLU A 482 -79.87 -8.22 -28.47
C GLU A 482 -79.94 -6.78 -27.95
N GLU A 483 -79.58 -6.51 -26.69
CA GLU A 483 -79.43 -5.13 -26.18
C GLU A 483 -78.37 -4.33 -26.96
N ALA A 484 -77.40 -4.99 -27.61
CA ALA A 484 -76.38 -4.35 -28.44
C ALA A 484 -76.79 -4.13 -29.92
N VAL A 485 -77.98 -4.58 -30.32
CA VAL A 485 -78.52 -4.49 -31.69
C VAL A 485 -79.74 -3.55 -31.78
N VAL A 486 -80.14 -2.95 -30.65
CA VAL A 486 -81.22 -1.96 -30.50
C VAL A 486 -80.65 -0.58 -30.15
#